data_AF-A0A9D5H9V1-F1
#
_entry.id   AF-A0A9D5H9V1-F1
#
_cell.length_a   1.000
_cell.length_b   1.000
_cell.length_c   1.000
_cell.angle_alpha   90.00
_cell.angle_beta   90.00
_cell.angle_gamma   90.00
#
_symmetry.space_group_name_H-M   'P 1'
#
loop_
_entity.id
_entity.type
_entity.pdbx_description
1 polymer ?
#
loop_
_entity_poly.entity_id
_entity_poly.type
_entity_poly.pdbx_seq_one_letter_code
_entity_poly.pdbx_strand_id
1 'polypeptide(L)'
;MDLQIFSSFELPWVILGDFNAILNCEEHRGGTFDNYRAKSKLFNEFINENQLFDLGFLGTPYTWCNNQLGLARRWARLDRVLANNEWFSKFNTYYNKHLPRTASDHSPLLLSAVHFSQHKHKVFRFDNYWFEYNTCHKHVGRAWTSRTSASPMQAVSHFIAKTKTYLCKWKSKDLTPFEENITKVEEEILQLEALESTLEYSDLTSIELRGLYNKHNSLLKQNTLKWAQRAKLLRIKHGDYNSTFFHKHARVRGHKNRVSALITDYGATLTDQISIGQAFSDFYTNLWTQSVISQLMNLS
;
A
#
# COMPACT_ATOMS: atom_id res chain seq x y z
N MET A 1 -13.63 21.06 -18.06
CA MET A 1 -13.29 19.72 -18.57
C MET A 1 -14.48 19.27 -19.40
N ASP A 2 -14.28 18.93 -20.67
CA ASP A 2 -15.36 18.44 -21.51
C ASP A 2 -15.51 16.94 -21.31
N LEU A 3 -16.62 16.52 -20.70
CA LEU A 3 -16.91 15.12 -20.39
C LEU A 3 -17.74 14.42 -21.47
N GLN A 4 -18.19 15.15 -22.51
CA GLN A 4 -19.03 14.60 -23.57
C GLN A 4 -18.34 13.48 -24.35
N ILE A 5 -17.01 13.47 -24.38
CA ILE A 5 -16.23 12.39 -24.99
C ILE A 5 -16.42 11.08 -24.20
N PHE A 6 -16.47 11.13 -22.88
CA PHE A 6 -16.56 9.94 -22.03
C PHE A 6 -17.99 9.38 -21.92
N SER A 7 -19.01 10.23 -22.04
CA SER A 7 -20.42 9.79 -22.04
C SER A 7 -20.76 8.94 -23.27
N SER A 8 -20.03 9.11 -24.38
CA SER A 8 -20.25 8.32 -25.61
C SER A 8 -19.84 6.84 -25.50
N PHE A 9 -19.07 6.46 -24.48
CA PHE A 9 -18.48 5.11 -24.40
C PHE A 9 -19.24 4.14 -23.48
N GLU A 10 -20.30 4.56 -22.77
CA GLU A 10 -21.04 3.73 -21.78
C GLU A 10 -20.11 2.93 -20.83
N LEU A 11 -18.91 3.46 -20.55
CA LEU A 11 -17.93 2.81 -19.69
C LEU A 11 -18.05 3.33 -18.26
N PRO A 12 -17.81 2.49 -17.24
CA PRO A 12 -17.73 2.92 -15.85
C PRO A 12 -16.46 3.75 -15.62
N TRP A 13 -16.62 4.98 -15.11
CA TRP A 13 -15.50 5.89 -14.84
C TRP A 13 -15.72 6.74 -13.58
N VAL A 14 -14.61 7.28 -13.08
CA VAL A 14 -14.61 8.25 -11.97
C VAL A 14 -13.73 9.45 -12.30
N ILE A 15 -14.09 10.61 -11.76
CA ILE A 15 -13.23 11.80 -11.67
C ILE A 15 -12.85 11.96 -10.21
N LEU A 16 -11.55 12.00 -9.94
CA LEU A 16 -11.00 12.12 -8.59
C LEU A 16 -10.00 13.26 -8.58
N GLY A 17 -10.15 14.19 -7.63
CA GLY A 17 -9.18 15.25 -7.41
C GLY A 17 -9.77 16.50 -6.78
N ASP A 18 -9.00 17.57 -6.83
CA ASP A 18 -9.35 18.91 -6.35
C ASP A 18 -10.19 19.67 -7.38
N PHE A 19 -11.43 20.01 -7.01
CA PHE A 19 -12.33 20.79 -7.85
C PHE A 19 -12.31 22.29 -7.50
N ASN A 20 -11.63 22.69 -6.42
CA ASN A 20 -11.64 24.05 -5.88
C ASN A 20 -13.06 24.61 -5.69
N ALA A 21 -14.02 23.73 -5.38
CA ALA A 21 -15.43 24.04 -5.23
C ALA A 21 -16.08 23.14 -4.16
N ILE A 22 -17.03 23.73 -3.42
CA ILE A 22 -17.88 23.05 -2.44
C ILE A 22 -19.31 22.95 -2.97
N LEU A 23 -20.08 21.95 -2.56
CA LEU A 23 -21.47 21.77 -2.99
C LEU A 23 -22.45 22.60 -2.18
N ASN A 24 -22.19 22.75 -0.89
CA ASN A 24 -23.06 23.43 0.07
C ASN A 24 -22.23 24.10 1.17
N CYS A 25 -22.90 24.81 2.08
CA CYS A 25 -22.22 25.55 3.13
C CYS A 25 -21.63 24.64 4.22
N GLU A 26 -22.16 23.43 4.39
CA GLU A 26 -21.68 22.44 5.37
C GLU A 26 -20.29 21.90 5.00
N GLU A 27 -19.91 21.95 3.72
CA GLU A 27 -18.58 21.61 3.23
C GLU A 27 -17.52 22.70 3.51
N HIS A 28 -17.84 23.72 4.30
CA HIS A 28 -16.93 24.81 4.66
C HIS A 28 -17.08 25.25 6.11
N ARG A 29 -15.94 25.54 6.78
CA ARG A 29 -15.91 26.07 8.15
C ARG A 29 -14.92 27.22 8.29
N GLY A 30 -15.35 28.24 9.04
CA GLY A 30 -14.60 29.46 9.32
C GLY A 30 -14.88 30.54 8.26
N GLY A 31 -15.06 31.79 8.70
CA GLY A 31 -15.47 32.95 7.86
C GLY A 31 -16.60 32.70 6.86
N THR A 32 -16.64 33.46 5.75
CA THR A 32 -17.86 33.63 4.94
C THR A 32 -18.00 32.64 3.77
N PHE A 33 -19.19 32.09 3.59
CA PHE A 33 -19.55 31.21 2.48
C PHE A 33 -19.69 31.95 1.14
N ASP A 34 -19.85 33.27 1.15
CA ASP A 34 -20.14 34.04 -0.06
C ASP A 34 -19.04 33.91 -1.14
N ASN A 35 -17.80 33.63 -0.74
CA ASN A 35 -16.70 33.36 -1.67
C ASN A 35 -16.88 32.08 -2.49
N TYR A 36 -17.72 31.15 -2.03
CA TYR A 36 -17.99 29.86 -2.68
C TYR A 36 -19.32 29.84 -3.43
N ARG A 37 -20.31 30.64 -3.02
CA ARG A 37 -21.70 30.56 -3.52
C ARG A 37 -21.83 30.44 -5.03
N ALA A 38 -21.16 31.30 -5.80
CA ALA A 38 -21.23 31.28 -7.26
C ALA A 38 -20.59 30.02 -7.86
N LYS A 39 -19.41 29.62 -7.35
CA LYS A 39 -18.72 28.39 -7.78
C LYS A 39 -19.51 27.14 -7.42
N SER A 40 -20.13 27.11 -6.24
CA SER A 40 -20.99 26.01 -5.79
C SER A 40 -22.18 25.81 -6.71
N LYS A 41 -22.81 26.89 -7.18
CA LYS A 41 -23.92 26.81 -8.13
C LYS A 41 -23.48 26.16 -9.44
N LEU A 42 -22.43 26.71 -10.07
CA LEU A 42 -21.88 26.18 -11.32
C LEU A 42 -21.43 24.72 -11.18
N PHE A 43 -20.88 24.37 -10.02
CA PHE A 43 -20.40 23.02 -9.77
C PHE A 43 -21.54 22.02 -9.59
N ASN A 44 -22.63 22.39 -8.91
CA ASN A 44 -23.84 21.57 -8.85
C ASN A 44 -24.47 21.39 -10.24
N GLU A 45 -24.53 22.46 -11.05
CA GLU A 45 -25.00 22.39 -12.44
C GLU A 45 -24.16 21.39 -13.26
N PHE A 46 -22.83 21.50 -13.20
CA PHE A 46 -21.92 20.57 -13.85
C PHE A 46 -22.14 19.11 -13.44
N ILE A 47 -22.31 18.83 -12.13
CA ILE A 47 -22.56 17.47 -11.64
C ILE A 47 -23.89 16.93 -12.19
N ASN A 48 -24.94 17.75 -12.17
CA ASN A 48 -26.27 17.35 -12.62
C ASN A 48 -26.32 17.12 -14.14
N GLU A 49 -25.74 18.03 -14.93
CA GLU A 49 -25.69 17.92 -16.40
C GLU A 49 -24.95 16.66 -16.87
N ASN A 50 -23.93 16.25 -16.11
CA ASN A 50 -23.11 15.08 -16.43
C ASN A 50 -23.57 13.81 -15.69
N GLN A 51 -24.69 13.85 -14.97
CA GLN A 51 -25.27 12.72 -14.22
C GLN A 51 -24.25 12.05 -13.29
N LEU A 52 -23.50 12.88 -12.56
CA LEU A 52 -22.45 12.42 -11.67
C LEU A 52 -22.95 12.29 -10.24
N PHE A 53 -22.39 11.31 -9.54
CA PHE A 53 -22.69 11.04 -8.16
C PHE A 53 -21.41 11.16 -7.32
N ASP A 54 -21.49 11.93 -6.23
CA ASP A 54 -20.43 11.94 -5.22
C ASP A 54 -20.43 10.59 -4.49
N LEU A 55 -19.29 9.90 -4.47
CA LEU A 55 -19.13 8.60 -3.83
C LEU A 55 -19.11 8.66 -2.29
N GLY A 56 -19.31 9.85 -1.71
CA GLY A 56 -19.20 10.06 -0.27
C GLY A 56 -17.78 9.85 0.23
N PHE A 57 -17.62 9.68 1.54
CA PHE A 57 -16.31 9.50 2.15
C PHE A 57 -16.39 8.90 3.56
N LEU A 58 -15.26 8.34 3.99
CA LEU A 58 -14.94 7.95 5.36
C LEU A 58 -13.84 8.88 5.89
N GLY A 59 -13.98 9.37 7.12
CA GLY A 59 -13.00 10.24 7.77
C GLY A 59 -13.52 11.65 7.98
N THR A 60 -12.61 12.63 8.01
CA THR A 60 -12.93 14.03 8.24
C THR A 60 -13.75 14.62 7.08
N PRO A 61 -14.73 15.50 7.34
CA PRO A 61 -15.57 16.06 6.27
C PRO A 61 -14.83 17.07 5.38
N TYR A 62 -13.67 17.57 5.81
CA TYR A 62 -12.88 18.55 5.08
C TYR A 62 -11.63 17.91 4.52
N THR A 63 -11.32 18.25 3.28
CA THR A 63 -10.12 17.78 2.57
C THR A 63 -9.06 18.87 2.46
N TRP A 64 -9.36 20.11 2.84
CA TRP A 64 -8.43 21.22 2.81
C TRP A 64 -8.47 22.05 4.10
N CYS A 65 -7.30 22.55 4.52
CA CYS A 65 -7.15 23.52 5.61
C CYS A 65 -6.04 24.52 5.31
N ASN A 66 -6.32 25.81 5.49
CA ASN A 66 -5.31 26.87 5.29
C ASN A 66 -4.17 26.89 6.32
N ASN A 67 -4.18 26.00 7.32
CA ASN A 67 -3.20 25.88 8.40
C ASN A 67 -2.98 27.15 9.25
N GLN A 68 -3.89 28.11 9.18
CA GLN A 68 -3.84 29.29 10.03
C GLN A 68 -4.30 28.94 11.46
N LEU A 69 -3.92 29.79 12.42
CA LEU A 69 -4.31 29.63 13.82
C LEU A 69 -5.57 30.44 14.15
N GLY A 70 -6.27 30.04 15.21
CA GLY A 70 -7.41 30.79 15.76
C GLY A 70 -8.55 30.96 14.77
N LEU A 71 -9.19 32.14 14.85
CA LEU A 71 -10.34 32.51 14.02
C LEU A 71 -10.00 32.65 12.52
N ALA A 72 -8.71 32.75 12.17
CA ALA A 72 -8.27 32.78 10.78
C ALA A 72 -8.23 31.38 10.14
N ARG A 73 -8.37 30.31 10.92
CA ARG A 73 -8.38 28.94 10.41
C ARG A 73 -9.61 28.66 9.58
N ARG A 74 -9.40 28.07 8.41
CA ARG A 74 -10.45 27.74 7.43
C ARG A 74 -10.34 26.30 6.99
N TRP A 75 -11.48 25.66 6.85
CA TRP A 75 -11.60 24.30 6.34
C TRP A 75 -12.58 24.25 5.19
N ALA A 76 -12.30 23.41 4.20
CA ALA A 76 -13.21 23.18 3.09
C ALA A 76 -13.07 21.75 2.55
N ARG A 77 -14.13 21.22 1.93
CA ARG A 77 -14.07 19.98 1.15
C ARG A 77 -13.90 20.31 -0.33
N LEU A 78 -12.65 20.38 -0.79
CA LEU A 78 -12.31 20.76 -2.17
C LEU A 78 -12.06 19.54 -3.07
N ASP A 79 -11.46 18.50 -2.49
CA ASP A 79 -11.23 17.22 -3.15
C ASP A 79 -12.43 16.27 -3.02
N ARG A 80 -12.81 15.60 -4.12
CA ARG A 80 -13.86 14.56 -4.11
C ARG A 80 -13.69 13.51 -5.21
N VAL A 81 -14.52 12.46 -5.12
CA VAL A 81 -14.66 11.42 -6.14
C VAL A 81 -16.07 11.45 -6.69
N LEU A 82 -16.20 11.74 -7.98
CA LEU A 82 -17.44 11.73 -8.73
C LEU A 82 -17.46 10.53 -9.68
N ALA A 83 -18.56 9.80 -9.75
CA ALA A 83 -18.72 8.64 -10.62
C ALA A 83 -19.95 8.79 -11.52
N ASN A 84 -19.89 8.20 -12.72
CA ASN A 84 -21.07 8.04 -13.55
C ASN A 84 -21.93 6.84 -13.10
N ASN A 85 -23.13 6.73 -13.67
CA ASN A 85 -24.09 5.68 -13.32
C ASN A 85 -23.55 4.26 -13.58
N GLU A 86 -22.83 4.06 -14.69
CA GLU A 86 -22.26 2.79 -15.13
C GLU A 86 -21.26 2.23 -14.09
N TRP A 87 -20.59 3.12 -13.35
CA TRP A 87 -19.67 2.72 -12.30
C TRP A 87 -20.38 1.94 -11.18
N PHE A 88 -21.57 2.38 -10.76
CA PHE A 88 -22.36 1.69 -9.73
C PHE A 88 -22.87 0.33 -10.21
N SER A 89 -23.14 0.19 -11.51
CA SER A 89 -23.51 -1.11 -12.09
C SER A 89 -22.36 -2.13 -12.03
N LYS A 90 -21.10 -1.67 -12.10
CA LYS A 90 -19.91 -2.54 -12.08
C LYS A 90 -19.34 -2.79 -10.69
N PHE A 91 -19.33 -1.77 -9.82
CA PHE A 91 -18.69 -1.82 -8.52
C PHE A 91 -19.72 -1.69 -7.41
N ASN A 92 -20.25 -2.83 -6.95
CA ASN A 92 -21.25 -2.89 -5.89
C ASN A 92 -20.66 -2.77 -4.47
N THR A 93 -19.34 -2.83 -4.33
CA THR A 93 -18.64 -2.68 -3.04
C THR A 93 -17.43 -1.79 -3.22
N TYR A 94 -17.47 -0.64 -2.57
CA TYR A 94 -16.41 0.35 -2.61
C TYR A 94 -16.33 1.10 -1.29
N TYR A 95 -15.21 1.78 -1.09
CA TYR A 95 -15.11 2.85 -0.11
C TYR A 95 -14.21 3.96 -0.64
N ASN A 96 -14.53 5.19 -0.25
CA ASN A 96 -13.67 6.35 -0.42
C ASN A 96 -13.26 6.85 0.97
N LYS A 97 -11.97 7.04 1.23
CA LYS A 97 -11.47 7.49 2.53
C LYS A 97 -10.64 8.77 2.37
N HIS A 98 -10.91 9.77 3.20
CA HIS A 98 -10.03 10.91 3.39
C HIS A 98 -8.89 10.50 4.31
N LEU A 99 -7.66 10.57 3.81
CA LEU A 99 -6.45 10.27 4.58
C LEU A 99 -5.97 11.52 5.33
N PRO A 100 -5.26 11.35 6.46
CA PRO A 100 -4.83 12.49 7.25
C PRO A 100 -3.89 13.42 6.49
N ARG A 101 -3.98 14.71 6.82
CA ARG A 101 -3.36 15.82 6.09
C ARG A 101 -1.91 16.04 6.54
N THR A 102 -1.09 15.02 6.30
CA THR A 102 0.25 14.88 6.91
C THR A 102 1.36 15.66 6.21
N ALA A 103 1.21 15.94 4.91
CA ALA A 103 2.27 16.53 4.08
C ALA A 103 1.84 17.72 3.20
N SER A 104 0.55 18.05 3.17
CA SER A 104 -0.02 19.16 2.39
C SER A 104 -1.04 19.92 3.24
N ASP A 105 -1.55 21.02 2.73
CA ASP A 105 -2.83 21.62 3.12
C ASP A 105 -4.05 20.88 2.55
N HIS A 106 -3.86 19.85 1.71
CA HIS A 106 -4.88 18.92 1.22
C HIS A 106 -4.74 17.50 1.79
N SER A 107 -5.86 16.85 2.03
CA SER A 107 -6.01 15.45 2.45
C SER A 107 -6.04 14.54 1.23
N PRO A 108 -5.17 13.52 1.14
CA PRO A 108 -5.24 12.55 0.06
C PRO A 108 -6.55 11.75 0.08
N LEU A 109 -7.08 11.40 -1.11
CA LEU A 109 -8.25 10.54 -1.26
C LEU A 109 -7.84 9.10 -1.59
N LEU A 110 -8.38 8.13 -0.85
CA LEU A 110 -8.20 6.70 -1.12
C LEU A 110 -9.53 6.08 -1.57
N LEU A 111 -9.67 5.91 -2.89
CA LEU A 111 -10.75 5.12 -3.47
C LEU A 111 -10.31 3.65 -3.62
N SER A 112 -11.11 2.74 -3.07
CA SER A 112 -10.94 1.30 -3.27
C SER A 112 -12.23 0.68 -3.76
N ALA A 113 -12.20 0.15 -4.98
CA ALA A 113 -13.27 -0.69 -5.53
C ALA A 113 -12.86 -2.16 -5.34
N VAL A 114 -13.58 -2.88 -4.48
CA VAL A 114 -13.22 -4.25 -4.10
C VAL A 114 -13.96 -5.23 -5.02
N HIS A 115 -13.26 -5.83 -5.97
CA HIS A 115 -13.62 -7.17 -6.41
C HIS A 115 -13.05 -8.16 -5.40
N PHE A 116 -13.88 -9.02 -4.82
CA PHE A 116 -13.42 -10.09 -3.93
C PHE A 116 -12.33 -10.92 -4.63
N SER A 117 -11.06 -10.62 -4.37
CA SER A 117 -9.97 -11.47 -4.82
C SER A 117 -9.82 -12.59 -3.81
N GLN A 118 -9.92 -13.83 -4.29
CA GLN A 118 -9.62 -15.02 -3.51
C GLN A 118 -8.29 -14.84 -2.77
N HIS A 119 -8.29 -15.13 -1.46
CA HIS A 119 -7.12 -15.02 -0.61
C HIS A 119 -6.03 -15.94 -1.16
N LYS A 120 -4.97 -15.35 -1.73
CA LYS A 120 -3.78 -16.12 -2.11
C LYS A 120 -3.06 -16.55 -0.85
N HIS A 121 -2.72 -17.83 -0.74
CA HIS A 121 -1.86 -18.33 0.33
C HIS A 121 -0.56 -17.50 0.39
N LYS A 122 -0.30 -16.89 1.55
CA LYS A 122 0.86 -16.03 1.76
C LYS A 122 2.11 -16.89 1.91
N VAL A 123 2.86 -17.04 0.83
CA VAL A 123 4.16 -17.75 0.85
C VAL A 123 5.16 -16.93 1.66
N PHE A 124 5.93 -17.59 2.54
CA PHE A 124 7.03 -16.93 3.25
C PHE A 124 8.07 -16.45 2.24
N ARG A 125 8.43 -15.17 2.34
CA ARG A 125 9.54 -14.58 1.59
C ARG A 125 10.45 -13.89 2.58
N PHE A 126 11.73 -14.20 2.48
CA PHE A 126 12.77 -13.43 3.15
C PHE A 126 12.96 -12.12 2.39
N ASP A 127 12.91 -10.99 3.10
CA ASP A 127 13.17 -9.69 2.48
C ASP A 127 14.61 -9.27 2.79
N ASN A 128 15.40 -8.98 1.75
CA ASN A 128 16.84 -8.71 1.90
C ASN A 128 17.17 -7.60 2.90
N TYR A 129 16.32 -6.58 3.05
CA TYR A 129 16.54 -5.50 4.02
C TYR A 129 16.54 -5.97 5.48
N TRP A 130 16.07 -7.19 5.77
CA TRP A 130 16.17 -7.77 7.10
C TRP A 130 17.62 -7.88 7.58
N PHE A 131 18.59 -8.02 6.67
CA PHE A 131 20.02 -8.04 7.00
C PHE A 131 20.54 -6.75 7.62
N GLU A 132 19.82 -5.63 7.50
CA GLU A 132 20.20 -4.37 8.14
C GLU A 132 19.96 -4.40 9.66
N TYR A 133 19.12 -5.32 10.13
CA TYR A 133 18.83 -5.48 11.56
C TYR A 133 19.77 -6.52 12.17
N ASN A 134 20.62 -6.11 13.13
CA ASN A 134 21.46 -7.05 13.88
C ASN A 134 20.64 -8.16 14.56
N THR A 135 19.38 -7.89 14.92
CA THR A 135 18.45 -8.89 15.44
C THR A 135 18.13 -9.98 14.43
N CYS A 136 18.02 -9.68 13.13
CA CYS A 136 17.86 -10.69 12.08
C CYS A 136 19.04 -11.67 12.07
N HIS A 137 20.28 -11.16 12.10
CA HIS A 137 21.49 -12.00 12.16
C HIS A 137 21.48 -12.92 13.37
N LYS A 138 21.07 -12.42 14.55
CA LYS A 138 20.92 -13.24 15.76
C LYS A 138 19.89 -14.35 15.59
N HIS A 139 18.77 -14.09 14.93
CA HIS A 139 17.73 -15.10 14.69
C HIS A 139 18.18 -16.17 13.69
N VAL A 140 18.88 -15.79 12.61
CA VAL A 140 19.50 -16.74 11.68
C VAL A 140 20.57 -17.56 12.40
N GLY A 141 21.51 -16.91 13.08
CA GLY A 141 22.58 -17.58 13.82
C GLY A 141 22.04 -18.61 14.82
N ARG A 142 21.01 -18.25 15.60
CA ARG A 142 20.32 -19.17 16.53
C ARG A 142 19.69 -20.39 15.86
N ALA A 143 19.19 -20.26 14.63
CA ALA A 143 18.63 -21.39 13.90
C ALA A 143 19.74 -22.36 13.46
N TRP A 144 20.87 -21.82 12.99
CA TRP A 144 21.98 -22.58 12.41
C TRP A 144 22.96 -23.15 13.45
N THR A 145 22.97 -22.65 14.69
CA THR A 145 23.74 -23.24 15.80
C THR A 145 22.97 -24.29 16.59
N SER A 146 21.75 -24.62 16.16
CA SER A 146 20.95 -25.61 16.87
C SER A 146 21.45 -27.04 16.63
N ARG A 147 21.47 -27.86 17.68
CA ARG A 147 21.92 -29.26 17.56
C ARG A 147 20.90 -30.06 16.76
N THR A 148 21.38 -30.91 15.87
CA THR A 148 20.59 -31.88 15.12
C THR A 148 21.39 -33.17 14.96
N SER A 149 20.72 -34.31 15.08
CA SER A 149 21.29 -35.64 14.84
C SER A 149 20.97 -36.18 13.44
N ALA A 150 20.42 -35.32 12.58
CA ALA A 150 20.02 -35.69 11.22
C ALA A 150 21.23 -35.79 10.28
N SER A 151 21.06 -36.44 9.13
CA SER A 151 22.09 -36.43 8.08
C SER A 151 22.40 -35.00 7.61
N PRO A 152 23.58 -34.72 7.03
CA PRO A 152 23.95 -33.36 6.64
C PRO A 152 22.89 -32.61 5.81
N MET A 153 22.25 -33.29 4.86
CA MET A 153 21.20 -32.68 4.02
C MET A 153 19.91 -32.41 4.79
N GLN A 154 19.52 -33.33 5.68
CA GLN A 154 18.36 -33.16 6.56
C GLN A 154 18.62 -32.06 7.60
N ALA A 155 19.86 -31.91 8.07
CA ALA A 155 20.29 -30.84 8.95
C ALA A 155 20.13 -29.46 8.28
N VAL A 156 20.57 -29.31 7.03
CA VAL A 156 20.37 -28.07 6.25
C VAL A 156 18.89 -27.74 6.11
N SER A 157 18.05 -28.71 5.72
CA SER A 157 16.60 -28.51 5.62
C SER A 157 15.98 -28.08 6.96
N HIS A 158 16.41 -28.74 8.05
CA HIS A 158 16.01 -28.37 9.41
C HIS A 158 16.37 -26.92 9.76
N PHE A 159 17.61 -26.50 9.47
CA PHE A 159 18.07 -25.14 9.76
C PHE A 159 17.33 -24.09 8.94
N ILE A 160 17.02 -24.36 7.66
CA ILE A 160 16.23 -23.46 6.82
C ILE A 160 14.80 -23.32 7.36
N ALA A 161 14.14 -24.44 7.70
CA ALA A 161 12.80 -24.42 8.27
C ALA A 161 12.73 -23.66 9.61
N LYS A 162 13.76 -23.84 10.45
CA LYS A 162 13.90 -23.14 11.74
C LYS A 162 14.18 -21.66 11.56
N THR A 163 15.03 -21.30 10.60
CA THR A 163 15.28 -19.91 10.20
C THR A 163 13.99 -19.22 9.78
N LYS A 164 13.20 -19.84 8.91
CA LYS A 164 11.86 -19.36 8.52
C LYS A 164 11.00 -19.11 9.76
N THR A 165 10.92 -20.09 10.67
CA THR A 165 10.08 -19.99 11.87
C THR A 165 10.49 -18.83 12.77
N TYR A 166 11.79 -18.69 13.05
CA TYR A 166 12.31 -17.62 13.89
C TYR A 166 12.13 -16.24 13.26
N LEU A 167 12.37 -16.12 11.95
CA LEU A 167 12.18 -14.86 11.24
C LEU A 167 10.71 -14.48 11.08
N CYS A 168 9.80 -15.43 10.92
CA CYS A 168 8.35 -15.16 10.95
C CYS A 168 7.93 -14.59 12.30
N LYS A 169 8.37 -15.20 13.41
CA LYS A 169 8.06 -14.74 14.77
C LYS A 169 8.67 -13.36 15.03
N TRP A 170 9.94 -13.19 14.66
CA TRP A 170 10.65 -11.91 14.77
C TRP A 170 9.96 -10.81 13.97
N LYS A 171 9.63 -11.05 12.70
CA LYS A 171 8.88 -10.10 11.87
C LYS A 171 7.57 -9.71 12.55
N SER A 172 6.78 -10.70 13.00
CA SER A 172 5.49 -10.45 13.63
C SER A 172 5.61 -9.63 14.91
N LYS A 173 6.69 -9.82 15.67
CA LYS A 173 6.87 -9.20 16.98
C LYS A 173 7.57 -7.85 16.92
N ASP A 174 8.52 -7.67 16.00
CA ASP A 174 9.43 -6.53 16.01
C ASP A 174 9.26 -5.63 14.78
N LEU A 175 8.78 -6.17 13.65
CA LEU A 175 8.60 -5.40 12.40
C LEU A 175 7.13 -5.05 12.11
N THR A 176 6.18 -5.91 12.48
CA THR A 176 4.74 -5.60 12.34
C THR A 176 4.32 -4.43 13.23
N PRO A 177 4.78 -4.30 14.50
CA PRO A 177 4.44 -3.15 15.31
C PRO A 177 4.91 -1.82 14.71
N PHE A 178 5.97 -1.82 13.90
CA PHE A 178 6.39 -0.61 13.19
C PHE A 178 5.39 -0.18 12.12
N GLU A 179 4.87 -1.13 11.33
CA GLU A 179 3.82 -0.87 10.32
C GLU A 179 2.51 -0.46 11.01
N GLU A 180 2.14 -1.13 12.11
CA GLU A 180 0.98 -0.76 12.94
C GLU A 180 1.13 0.61 13.58
N ASN A 181 2.35 1.04 13.94
CA ASN A 181 2.60 2.36 14.53
C ASN A 181 2.36 3.50 13.53
N ILE A 182 2.61 3.28 12.23
CA ILE A 182 2.24 4.28 11.19
C ILE A 182 0.72 4.43 11.17
N THR A 183 -0.01 3.32 11.04
CA THR A 183 -1.48 3.32 11.02
C THR A 183 -2.06 3.94 12.29
N LYS A 184 -1.51 3.61 13.46
CA LYS A 184 -1.97 4.16 14.74
C LYS A 184 -1.79 5.67 14.82
N VAL A 185 -0.63 6.17 14.38
CA VAL A 185 -0.39 7.62 14.34
C VAL A 185 -1.32 8.30 13.33
N GLU A 186 -1.61 7.66 12.19
CA GLU A 186 -2.60 8.18 11.23
C GLU A 186 -4.01 8.26 11.83
N GLU A 187 -4.42 7.25 12.61
CA GLU A 187 -5.70 7.25 13.31
C GLU A 187 -5.79 8.33 14.39
N GLU A 188 -4.72 8.51 15.18
CA GLU A 188 -4.62 9.58 16.18
C GLU A 188 -4.72 10.97 15.52
N ILE A 189 -4.04 11.16 14.37
CA ILE A 189 -4.13 12.41 13.60
C ILE A 189 -5.57 12.64 13.11
N LEU A 190 -6.20 11.63 12.50
CA LEU A 190 -7.58 11.75 12.01
C LEU A 190 -8.57 12.12 13.12
N GLN A 191 -8.41 11.55 14.32
CA GLN A 191 -9.26 11.86 15.47
C GLN A 191 -9.10 13.32 15.90
N LEU A 192 -7.86 13.81 16.00
CA LEU A 192 -7.60 15.19 16.39
C LEU A 192 -7.96 16.20 15.30
N GLU A 193 -7.75 15.88 14.03
CA GLU A 193 -8.24 16.68 12.90
C GLU A 193 -9.78 16.78 12.92
N ALA A 194 -10.48 15.67 13.17
CA ALA A 194 -11.93 15.67 13.31
C ALA A 194 -12.38 16.55 14.50
N LEU A 195 -11.69 16.45 15.63
CA LEU A 195 -11.97 17.24 16.83
C LEU A 195 -11.75 18.74 16.58
N GLU A 196 -10.63 19.11 15.98
CA GLU A 196 -10.28 20.49 15.62
C GLU A 196 -11.28 21.07 14.58
N SER A 197 -11.79 20.21 13.70
CA SER A 197 -12.79 20.59 12.70
C SER A 197 -14.22 20.71 13.24
N THR A 198 -14.47 20.27 14.47
CA THR A 198 -15.81 20.26 15.11
C THR A 198 -15.90 21.22 16.30
N LEU A 199 -14.87 21.32 17.14
CA LEU A 199 -14.84 22.16 18.34
C LEU A 199 -14.23 23.57 18.11
N GLU A 200 -14.37 24.45 19.10
CA GLU A 200 -13.64 25.72 19.10
C GLU A 200 -12.13 25.48 19.07
N TYR A 201 -11.43 26.33 18.33
CA TYR A 201 -9.99 26.23 18.14
C TYR A 201 -9.26 26.20 19.49
N SER A 202 -8.30 25.28 19.62
CA SER A 202 -7.43 25.16 20.79
C SER A 202 -5.98 25.09 20.34
N ASP A 203 -5.15 26.01 20.87
CA ASP A 203 -3.70 26.03 20.61
C ASP A 203 -3.04 24.70 21.04
N LEU A 204 -3.54 24.07 22.10
CA LEU A 204 -3.02 22.79 22.59
C LEU A 204 -3.23 21.67 21.57
N THR A 205 -4.42 21.58 20.97
CA THR A 205 -4.74 20.57 19.94
C THR A 205 -3.88 20.77 18.69
N SER A 206 -3.66 22.02 18.28
CA SER A 206 -2.78 22.35 17.14
C SER A 206 -1.30 21.96 17.39
N ILE A 207 -0.79 22.16 18.62
CA ILE A 207 0.56 21.74 19.01
C ILE A 207 0.68 20.21 19.01
N GLU A 208 -0.32 19.52 19.54
CA GLU A 208 -0.37 18.05 19.58
C GLU A 208 -0.39 17.45 18.16
N LEU A 209 -1.25 17.98 17.28
CA LEU A 209 -1.28 17.61 15.85
C LEU A 209 0.09 17.81 15.20
N ARG A 210 0.77 18.93 15.47
CA ARG A 210 2.11 19.18 14.94
C ARG A 210 3.12 18.13 15.41
N GLY A 211 3.03 17.72 16.68
CA GLY A 211 3.83 16.63 17.23
C GLY A 211 3.61 15.30 16.51
N LEU A 212 2.34 14.95 16.26
CA LEU A 212 1.98 13.73 15.55
C LEU A 212 2.40 13.74 14.09
N TYR A 213 2.26 14.87 13.37
CA TYR A 213 2.78 15.01 12.00
C TYR A 213 4.30 14.78 11.94
N ASN A 214 5.06 15.33 12.90
CA ASN A 214 6.50 15.11 12.96
C ASN A 214 6.85 13.62 13.20
N LYS A 215 6.10 12.97 14.11
CA LYS A 215 6.25 11.53 14.38
C LYS A 215 5.93 10.70 13.14
N HIS A 216 4.83 10.99 12.45
CA HIS A 216 4.42 10.32 11.22
C HIS A 216 5.46 10.46 10.11
N ASN A 217 5.95 11.68 9.86
CA ASN A 217 6.99 11.94 8.87
C ASN A 217 8.30 11.19 9.16
N SER A 218 8.68 11.08 10.44
CA SER A 218 9.84 10.28 10.86
C SER A 218 9.65 8.79 10.52
N LEU A 219 8.46 8.24 10.81
CA LEU A 219 8.14 6.84 10.50
C LEU A 219 8.08 6.60 8.99
N LEU A 220 7.49 7.50 8.20
CA LEU A 220 7.47 7.41 6.74
C LEU A 220 8.86 7.45 6.12
N LYS A 221 9.77 8.27 6.67
CA LYS A 221 11.17 8.30 6.24
C LYS A 221 11.84 6.94 6.44
N GLN A 222 11.65 6.31 7.61
CA GLN A 222 12.16 4.97 7.88
C GLN A 222 11.55 3.92 6.94
N ASN A 223 10.24 3.99 6.69
CA ASN A 223 9.56 3.09 5.76
C ASN A 223 10.06 3.26 4.31
N THR A 224 10.30 4.51 3.88
CA THR A 224 10.83 4.81 2.54
C THR A 224 12.23 4.23 2.35
N LEU A 225 13.11 4.35 3.35
CA LEU A 225 14.44 3.72 3.34
C LEU A 225 14.34 2.20 3.19
N LYS A 226 13.44 1.56 3.94
CA LYS A 226 13.13 0.13 3.80
C LYS A 226 12.69 -0.23 2.37
N TRP A 227 11.81 0.56 1.74
CA TRP A 227 11.36 0.30 0.37
C TRP A 227 12.45 0.54 -0.69
N ALA A 228 13.29 1.56 -0.53
CA ALA A 228 14.43 1.81 -1.40
C ALA A 228 15.44 0.64 -1.36
N GLN A 229 15.71 0.10 -0.17
CA GLN A 229 16.54 -1.10 0.02
C GLN A 229 15.92 -2.32 -0.69
N ARG A 230 14.61 -2.55 -0.53
CA ARG A 230 13.89 -3.64 -1.22
C ARG A 230 13.96 -3.51 -2.75
N ALA A 231 13.93 -2.29 -3.26
CA ALA A 231 14.06 -2.01 -4.69
C ALA A 231 15.50 -2.21 -5.21
N LYS A 232 16.50 -2.40 -4.33
CA LYS A 232 17.94 -2.41 -4.67
C LYS A 232 18.39 -1.14 -5.40
N LEU A 233 17.75 0.00 -5.11
CA LEU A 233 18.08 1.30 -5.69
C LEU A 233 18.55 2.20 -4.54
N LEU A 234 19.88 2.28 -4.35
CA LEU A 234 20.49 2.98 -3.21
C LEU A 234 20.58 4.51 -3.39
N ARG A 235 20.29 5.06 -4.57
CA ARG A 235 20.32 6.51 -4.80
C ARG A 235 19.30 6.92 -5.85
N ILE A 236 18.26 7.62 -5.42
CA ILE A 236 17.65 8.66 -6.25
C ILE A 236 18.41 9.93 -5.88
N LYS A 237 19.24 10.43 -6.80
CA LYS A 237 20.14 11.57 -6.54
C LYS A 237 19.35 12.88 -6.42
N HIS A 238 18.17 12.96 -7.04
CA HIS A 238 17.20 14.06 -6.91
C HIS A 238 15.80 13.52 -7.23
N GLY A 239 14.84 13.73 -6.34
CA GLY A 239 13.43 13.40 -6.58
C GLY A 239 12.72 13.03 -5.28
N ASP A 240 11.52 13.57 -5.08
CA ASP A 240 10.64 13.37 -3.93
C ASP A 240 10.64 11.95 -3.38
N TYR A 241 10.31 11.82 -2.09
CA TYR A 241 10.10 10.56 -1.34
C TYR A 241 9.01 9.68 -1.99
N ASN A 242 9.28 9.14 -3.18
CA ASN A 242 8.32 8.46 -4.02
C ASN A 242 8.39 6.96 -3.76
N SER A 243 7.88 6.56 -2.60
CA SER A 243 7.67 5.14 -2.27
C SER A 243 6.93 4.43 -3.40
N THR A 244 5.98 5.10 -4.07
CA THR A 244 5.20 4.60 -5.21
C THR A 244 6.07 4.15 -6.37
N PHE A 245 7.15 4.88 -6.70
CA PHE A 245 8.13 4.47 -7.72
C PHE A 245 8.84 3.19 -7.30
N PHE A 246 9.32 3.11 -6.05
CA PHE A 246 9.98 1.90 -5.53
C PHE A 246 9.03 0.70 -5.47
N HIS A 247 7.77 0.92 -5.06
CA HIS A 247 6.72 -0.09 -5.08
C HIS A 247 6.42 -0.58 -6.50
N LYS A 248 6.25 0.33 -7.47
CA LYS A 248 6.03 0.01 -8.89
C LYS A 248 7.23 -0.76 -9.45
N HIS A 249 8.45 -0.33 -9.16
CA HIS A 249 9.66 -0.99 -9.64
C HIS A 249 9.83 -2.39 -9.05
N ALA A 250 9.63 -2.55 -7.74
CA ALA A 250 9.62 -3.86 -7.07
C ALA A 250 8.53 -4.79 -7.64
N ARG A 251 7.35 -4.23 -7.95
CA ARG A 251 6.24 -4.97 -8.58
C ARG A 251 6.57 -5.40 -10.01
N VAL A 252 7.12 -4.53 -10.85
CA VAL A 252 7.55 -4.85 -12.23
C VAL A 252 8.63 -5.93 -12.21
N ARG A 253 9.63 -5.81 -11.32
CA ARG A 253 10.65 -6.86 -11.14
C ARG A 253 10.03 -8.18 -10.70
N GLY A 254 9.06 -8.13 -9.78
CA GLY A 254 8.28 -9.30 -9.37
C GLY A 254 7.50 -9.93 -10.52
N HIS A 255 6.95 -9.13 -11.43
CA HIS A 255 6.25 -9.61 -12.63
C HIS A 255 7.22 -10.24 -13.64
N LYS A 256 8.35 -9.59 -13.92
CA LYS A 256 9.39 -10.11 -14.84
C LYS A 256 10.00 -11.43 -14.36
N ASN A 257 10.16 -11.58 -13.04
CA ASN A 257 10.71 -12.80 -12.45
C ASN A 257 9.66 -13.91 -12.24
N ARG A 258 8.40 -13.67 -12.61
CA ARG A 258 7.36 -14.67 -12.50
C ARG A 258 7.46 -15.63 -13.69
N VAL A 259 7.72 -16.90 -13.42
CA VAL A 259 7.59 -17.96 -14.41
C VAL A 259 6.09 -18.11 -14.73
N SER A 260 5.68 -17.63 -15.90
CA SER A 260 4.28 -17.65 -16.36
C SER A 260 3.93 -18.89 -17.18
N ALA A 261 4.94 -19.53 -17.75
CA ALA A 261 4.80 -20.78 -18.47
C ALA A 261 6.12 -21.56 -18.39
N LEU A 262 6.03 -22.88 -18.44
CA LEU A 262 7.17 -23.80 -18.54
C LEU A 262 6.94 -24.70 -19.76
N ILE A 263 7.94 -24.83 -20.63
CA ILE A 263 7.92 -25.79 -21.73
C ILE A 263 8.68 -27.04 -21.25
N THR A 264 8.03 -28.19 -21.28
CA THR A 264 8.64 -29.47 -20.86
C THR A 264 9.52 -30.06 -21.97
N ASP A 265 10.36 -31.02 -21.61
CA ASP A 265 11.24 -31.72 -22.56
C ASP A 265 10.49 -32.45 -23.69
N TYR A 266 9.20 -32.72 -23.48
CA TYR A 266 8.30 -33.33 -24.46
C TYR A 266 7.54 -32.29 -25.31
N GLY A 267 7.87 -31.00 -25.20
CA GLY A 267 7.27 -29.90 -25.97
C GLY A 267 5.93 -29.38 -25.43
N ALA A 268 5.43 -29.89 -24.29
CA ALA A 268 4.19 -29.42 -23.71
C ALA A 268 4.38 -28.11 -22.94
N THR A 269 3.46 -27.15 -23.09
CA THR A 269 3.49 -25.87 -22.37
C THR A 269 2.57 -25.92 -21.15
N LEU A 270 3.15 -25.83 -19.96
CA LEU A 270 2.44 -25.73 -18.68
C LEU A 270 2.27 -24.26 -18.31
N THR A 271 1.05 -23.83 -18.05
CA THR A 271 0.73 -22.43 -17.68
C THR A 271 0.13 -22.30 -16.28
N ASP A 272 -0.29 -23.41 -15.67
CA ASP A 272 -0.84 -23.42 -14.34
C ASP A 272 0.27 -23.59 -13.28
N GLN A 273 0.13 -22.91 -12.14
CA GLN A 273 1.18 -22.85 -11.12
C GLN A 273 1.43 -24.19 -10.43
N ILE A 274 0.43 -25.09 -10.41
CA ILE A 274 0.51 -26.39 -9.73
C ILE A 274 1.36 -27.33 -10.57
N SER A 275 1.03 -27.50 -11.84
CA SER A 275 1.77 -28.32 -12.80
C SER A 275 3.18 -27.80 -13.03
N ILE A 276 3.37 -26.47 -13.12
CA ILE A 276 4.72 -25.89 -13.16
C ILE A 276 5.51 -26.28 -11.91
N GLY A 277 4.89 -26.18 -10.72
CA GLY A 277 5.52 -26.56 -9.46
C GLY A 277 5.88 -28.05 -9.40
N GLN A 278 4.98 -28.92 -9.86
CA GLN A 278 5.18 -30.36 -9.92
C GLN A 278 6.31 -30.72 -10.89
N ALA A 279 6.32 -30.14 -12.09
CA ALA A 279 7.37 -30.36 -13.09
C ALA A 279 8.77 -29.99 -12.56
N PHE A 280 8.89 -28.87 -11.83
CA PHE A 280 10.15 -28.53 -11.15
C PHE A 280 10.52 -29.55 -10.07
N SER A 281 9.55 -29.97 -9.25
CA SER A 281 9.78 -30.98 -8.19
C SER A 281 10.26 -32.31 -8.79
N ASP A 282 9.61 -32.78 -9.85
CA ASP A 282 9.92 -34.03 -10.52
C ASP A 282 11.30 -33.95 -11.18
N PHE A 283 11.60 -32.86 -11.89
CA PHE A 283 12.90 -32.63 -12.50
C PHE A 283 14.04 -32.72 -11.49
N TYR A 284 13.96 -31.96 -10.39
CA TYR A 284 15.03 -31.98 -9.37
C TYR A 284 15.05 -33.31 -8.61
N THR A 285 13.90 -33.92 -8.31
CA THR A 285 13.88 -35.24 -7.68
C THR A 285 14.60 -36.25 -8.57
N ASN A 286 14.33 -36.26 -9.87
CA ASN A 286 15.02 -37.12 -10.83
C ASN A 286 16.51 -36.79 -10.93
N LEU A 287 16.89 -35.52 -11.02
CA LEU A 287 18.29 -35.08 -11.06
C LEU A 287 19.09 -35.58 -9.84
N TRP A 288 18.50 -35.53 -8.65
CA TRP A 288 19.18 -35.87 -7.39
C TRP A 288 19.02 -37.34 -6.98
N THR A 289 18.13 -38.11 -7.63
CA THR A 289 17.93 -39.54 -7.39
C THR A 289 18.47 -40.43 -8.52
N GLN A 290 18.68 -39.88 -9.73
CA GLN A 290 19.46 -40.56 -10.77
C GLN A 290 20.91 -40.66 -10.30
N SER A 291 21.35 -41.89 -10.14
CA SER A 291 22.59 -42.29 -9.53
C SER A 291 23.83 -41.65 -10.16
N VAL A 292 24.45 -40.68 -9.47
CA VAL A 292 25.92 -40.49 -9.49
C VAL A 292 26.58 -41.56 -8.58
N ILE A 293 26.10 -42.81 -8.66
CA ILE A 293 26.63 -43.96 -7.91
C ILE A 293 27.32 -44.96 -8.85
N SER A 294 27.15 -44.88 -10.18
CA SER A 294 27.75 -45.83 -11.11
C SER A 294 29.08 -45.40 -11.77
N GLN A 295 29.55 -44.17 -11.59
CA GLN A 295 30.80 -43.70 -12.25
C GLN A 295 32.00 -43.47 -11.32
N LEU A 296 31.84 -43.53 -9.99
CA LEU A 296 32.96 -43.39 -9.05
C LEU A 296 33.44 -44.71 -8.42
N MET A 297 32.78 -45.84 -8.68
CA MET A 297 33.23 -47.17 -8.20
C MET A 297 34.04 -47.98 -9.22
N ASN A 298 34.34 -47.44 -10.41
CA ASN A 298 35.14 -48.13 -11.44
C ASN A 298 36.58 -47.59 -11.58
N LEU A 299 37.09 -46.85 -10.58
CA LEU A 299 38.48 -46.35 -10.55
C LEU A 299 39.18 -46.52 -9.19
N SER A 300 38.98 -47.65 -8.51
CA SER A 300 39.86 -48.10 -7.43
C SER A 300 40.05 -49.60 -7.45
#